data_AF-A0A511V354-F1
#
_entry.id   AF-A0A511V354-F1
#
_cell.length_a   1.000
_cell.length_b   1.000
_cell.length_c   1.000
_cell.angle_alpha   90.00
_cell.angle_beta   90.00
_cell.angle_gamma   90.00
#
_symmetry.space_group_name_H-M   'P 1'
#
loop_
_entity.id
_entity.type
_entity.pdbx_description
1 polymer ?
#
loop_
_entity_poly.entity_id
_entity_poly.type
_entity_poly.pdbx_seq_one_letter_code
_entity_poly.pdbx_strand_id
1 'polypeptide(L)'
;MIIFAISVLAIMLIFIKFIRKKYNIVPYPKPYRHINNIHKWGERFLILLAIILFILSYIIEWYLIFGFAIAPCIANGFRAYMEYKHQREEKEYIITFIETLGISIILVGLPIFYFGWSL
;
A
#
# COMPACT_ATOMS: atom_id res chain seq x y z
N MET A 1 17.65 3.55 7.89
CA MET A 1 16.54 3.44 6.91
C MET A 1 16.30 2.00 6.46
N ILE A 2 17.32 1.27 5.97
CA ILE A 2 17.15 -0.13 5.53
C ILE A 2 16.67 -1.05 6.65
N ILE A 3 17.27 -0.96 7.85
CA ILE A 3 16.86 -1.76 9.02
C ILE A 3 15.39 -1.53 9.39
N PHE A 4 14.91 -0.28 9.31
CA PHE A 4 13.51 0.07 9.55
C PHE A 4 12.56 -0.58 8.52
N ALA A 5 12.89 -0.50 7.23
CA ALA A 5 12.09 -1.14 6.19
C ALA A 5 12.06 -2.68 6.38
N ILE A 6 13.21 -3.29 6.68
CA ILE A 6 13.32 -4.74 6.93
C ILE A 6 12.50 -5.14 8.16
N SER A 7 12.54 -4.38 9.25
CA SER A 7 11.78 -4.72 10.46
C SER A 7 10.28 -4.66 10.23
N VAL A 8 9.78 -3.63 9.53
CA VAL A 8 8.36 -3.52 9.16
C VAL A 8 7.95 -4.68 8.26
N LEU A 9 8.75 -5.03 7.24
CA LEU A 9 8.48 -6.18 6.36
C LEU A 9 8.45 -7.50 7.14
N ALA A 10 9.41 -7.71 8.05
CA ALA A 10 9.45 -8.92 8.87
C ALA A 10 8.19 -9.05 9.75
N ILE A 11 7.81 -7.98 10.43
CA ILE A 11 6.59 -7.94 11.26
C ILE A 11 5.36 -8.23 10.40
N MET A 12 5.22 -7.54 9.26
CA MET A 12 4.12 -7.73 8.33
C MET A 12 3.98 -9.19 7.88
N LEU A 13 5.09 -9.83 7.47
CA LEU A 13 5.09 -11.23 7.03
C LEU A 13 4.72 -12.21 8.15
N ILE A 14 5.16 -11.95 9.39
CA ILE A 14 4.78 -12.74 10.57
C ILE A 14 3.27 -12.64 10.80
N PHE A 15 2.71 -11.43 10.78
CA PHE A 15 1.28 -11.20 10.92
C PHE A 15 0.47 -11.89 9.81
N ILE A 16 0.89 -11.78 8.55
CA ILE A 16 0.22 -12.44 7.41
C ILE A 16 0.19 -13.96 7.63
N LYS A 17 1.32 -14.58 7.98
CA LYS A 17 1.37 -16.03 8.24
C LYS A 17 0.45 -16.44 9.38
N PHE A 18 0.47 -15.68 10.47
CA PHE A 18 -0.38 -15.93 11.63
C PHE A 18 -1.87 -15.83 11.29
N ILE A 19 -2.28 -14.78 10.57
CA ILE A 19 -3.67 -14.52 10.19
C ILE A 19 -4.15 -15.54 9.16
N ARG A 20 -3.36 -15.86 8.14
CA ARG A 20 -3.71 -16.91 7.17
C ARG A 20 -3.99 -18.24 7.86
N LYS A 21 -3.13 -18.63 8.82
CA LYS A 21 -3.32 -19.86 9.61
C LYS A 21 -4.54 -19.78 10.53
N LYS A 22 -4.77 -18.64 11.19
CA LYS A 22 -5.89 -18.46 12.14
C LYS A 22 -7.26 -18.50 11.44
N TYR A 23 -7.36 -17.95 10.23
CA TYR A 23 -8.63 -17.80 9.51
C TYR A 23 -8.81 -18.76 8.33
N ASN A 24 -7.86 -19.69 8.11
CA ASN A 24 -7.83 -20.63 6.98
C ASN A 24 -8.02 -19.92 5.62
N ILE A 25 -7.31 -18.82 5.43
CA ILE A 25 -7.41 -18.01 4.20
C ILE A 25 -6.60 -18.68 3.10
N VAL A 26 -7.28 -19.13 2.05
CA VAL A 26 -6.65 -19.72 0.87
C VAL A 26 -6.08 -18.60 0.00
N PRO A 27 -4.78 -18.60 -0.30
CA PRO A 27 -4.19 -17.56 -1.13
C PRO A 27 -4.75 -17.60 -2.56
N TYR A 28 -5.01 -16.43 -3.13
CA TYR A 28 -5.45 -16.33 -4.51
C TYR A 28 -4.34 -16.72 -5.49
N PRO A 29 -4.66 -17.40 -6.61
CA PRO A 29 -3.67 -17.73 -7.64
C PRO A 29 -3.06 -16.48 -8.31
N LYS A 30 -3.79 -15.35 -8.30
CA LYS A 30 -3.30 -14.05 -8.78
C LYS A 30 -3.45 -13.03 -7.66
N PRO A 31 -2.35 -12.63 -6.98
CA PRO A 31 -2.39 -11.64 -5.90
C PRO A 31 -2.74 -10.23 -6.39
N TYR A 32 -2.53 -9.94 -7.68
CA TYR A 32 -2.93 -8.69 -8.30
C TYR A 32 -4.10 -8.93 -9.26
N ARG A 33 -5.29 -8.44 -8.92
CA ARG A 33 -6.45 -8.43 -9.82
C ARG A 33 -7.33 -7.21 -9.58
N HIS A 34 -7.94 -6.73 -10.65
CA HIS A 34 -9.02 -5.75 -10.55
C HIS A 34 -10.35 -6.48 -10.44
N ILE A 35 -11.19 -6.05 -9.51
CA ILE A 35 -12.51 -6.65 -9.27
C ILE A 35 -13.51 -6.20 -10.33
N ASN A 36 -13.40 -4.94 -10.77
CA ASN A 36 -14.23 -4.37 -11.82
C ASN A 36 -13.50 -3.23 -12.54
N ASN A 37 -14.15 -2.65 -13.54
CA ASN A 37 -13.59 -1.52 -14.31
C ASN A 37 -13.36 -0.27 -13.45
N ILE A 38 -14.19 -0.04 -12.42
CA ILE A 38 -14.02 1.11 -11.51
C ILE A 38 -12.72 0.95 -10.72
N HIS A 39 -12.45 -0.26 -10.21
CA HIS A 39 -11.20 -0.58 -9.52
C HIS A 39 -10.00 -0.32 -10.43
N LYS A 40 -10.04 -0.83 -11.67
CA LYS A 40 -8.97 -0.67 -12.66
C LYS A 40 -8.70 0.80 -13.01
N TRP A 41 -9.74 1.58 -13.28
CA TRP A 41 -9.60 3.00 -13.62
C TRP A 41 -9.17 3.84 -12.41
N GLY A 42 -9.67 3.53 -11.22
CA GLY A 42 -9.26 4.18 -9.97
C GLY A 42 -7.77 3.99 -9.68
N GLU A 43 -7.25 2.77 -9.78
CA GLU A 43 -5.80 2.51 -9.60
C GLU A 43 -4.97 3.22 -10.67
N ARG A 44 -5.40 3.21 -11.94
CA ARG A 44 -4.69 3.93 -13.02
C ARG A 44 -4.62 5.43 -12.77
N PHE A 45 -5.73 6.03 -12.33
CA PHE A 45 -5.78 7.44 -11.99
C PHE A 45 -4.83 7.78 -10.84
N LEU A 46 -4.81 6.96 -9.78
CA LEU A 46 -3.91 7.16 -8.64
C LEU A 46 -2.44 6.99 -9.02
N ILE A 47 -2.10 6.05 -9.90
CA ILE A 47 -0.74 5.86 -10.41
C ILE A 47 -0.31 7.09 -11.24
N LEU A 48 -1.16 7.59 -12.13
CA LEU A 48 -0.86 8.79 -12.91
C LEU A 48 -0.66 10.00 -11.99
N LEU A 49 -1.53 10.18 -11.00
CA LEU A 49 -1.40 11.23 -10.01
C LEU A 49 -0.08 11.12 -9.22
N ALA A 50 0.30 9.91 -8.81
CA ALA A 50 1.56 9.67 -8.11
C ALA A 50 2.77 10.09 -8.96
N ILE A 51 2.80 9.72 -10.24
CA ILE A 51 3.89 10.08 -11.16
C ILE A 51 3.97 11.60 -11.35
N ILE A 52 2.83 12.27 -11.49
CA ILE A 52 2.79 13.74 -11.58
C ILE A 52 3.36 14.37 -10.32
N LEU A 53 2.92 13.93 -9.14
CA LEU A 53 3.41 14.45 -7.85
C LEU A 53 4.91 14.19 -7.67
N PHE A 54 5.42 13.05 -8.12
CA PHE A 54 6.85 12.76 -8.13
C PHE A 54 7.63 13.74 -9.01
N ILE A 55 7.19 13.97 -10.26
CA ILE A 55 7.84 14.92 -11.17
C ILE A 55 7.80 16.33 -10.59
N LEU A 56 6.64 16.78 -10.08
CA LEU A 56 6.49 18.09 -9.47
C LEU A 56 7.33 18.25 -8.19
N SER A 57 7.60 17.16 -7.47
CA SER A 57 8.48 17.23 -6.29
C SER A 57 9.92 17.60 -6.62
N TYR A 58 10.37 17.31 -7.85
CA TYR A 58 11.70 17.67 -8.32
C TYR A 58 11.76 19.09 -8.92
N ILE A 59 10.65 19.57 -9.49
CA ILE A 59 10.61 20.84 -10.23
C ILE A 59 10.13 22.01 -9.36
N ILE A 60 9.13 21.77 -8.52
CA ILE A 60 8.42 22.82 -7.77
C ILE A 60 8.85 22.81 -6.32
N GLU A 61 8.46 21.78 -5.57
CA GLU A 61 8.64 21.75 -4.12
C GLU A 61 8.81 20.31 -3.62
N TRP A 62 9.88 20.06 -2.87
CA TRP A 62 10.28 18.71 -2.47
C TRP A 62 9.22 17.98 -1.63
N TYR A 63 8.39 18.70 -0.87
CA TYR A 63 7.36 18.10 -0.01
C TYR A 63 6.26 17.39 -0.82
N LEU A 64 6.13 17.63 -2.13
CA LEU A 64 5.19 16.90 -2.98
C LEU A 64 5.52 15.40 -3.09
N ILE A 65 6.73 14.98 -2.68
CA ILE A 65 7.13 13.57 -2.56
C ILE A 65 6.22 12.79 -1.60
N PHE A 66 5.63 13.45 -0.60
CA PHE A 66 4.64 12.83 0.28
C PHE A 66 3.38 12.43 -0.48
N GLY A 67 2.96 13.23 -1.47
CA GLY A 67 1.85 12.89 -2.35
C GLY A 67 2.12 11.65 -3.20
N PHE A 68 3.36 11.50 -3.70
CA PHE A 68 3.81 10.27 -4.37
C PHE A 68 3.78 9.06 -3.43
N ALA A 69 4.17 9.21 -2.16
CA ALA A 69 4.12 8.14 -1.18
C ALA A 69 2.68 7.75 -0.78
N ILE A 70 1.78 8.73 -0.66
CA ILE A 70 0.40 8.54 -0.22
C ILE A 70 -0.48 7.90 -1.29
N ALA A 71 -0.32 8.26 -2.57
CA ALA A 71 -1.17 7.76 -3.64
C ALA A 71 -1.21 6.22 -3.77
N PRO A 72 -0.09 5.47 -3.68
CA PRO A 72 -0.09 4.02 -3.59
C PRO A 72 -0.79 3.46 -2.34
N CYS A 73 -0.73 4.18 -1.22
CA CYS A 73 -1.43 3.79 0.02
C CYS A 73 -2.95 3.84 -0.18
N ILE A 74 -3.45 4.90 -0.83
CA ILE A 74 -4.87 5.04 -1.18
C ILE A 74 -5.27 3.94 -2.18
N ALA A 75 -4.44 3.65 -3.17
CA ALA A 75 -4.73 2.61 -4.17
C ALA A 75 -4.87 1.22 -3.52
N ASN A 76 -3.92 0.84 -2.64
CA ASN A 76 -3.97 -0.42 -1.93
C ASN A 76 -5.13 -0.48 -0.92
N GLY A 77 -5.43 0.62 -0.22
CA GLY A 77 -6.61 0.71 0.64
C GLY A 77 -7.92 0.57 -0.13
N PHE A 78 -8.01 1.17 -1.31
CA PHE A 78 -9.15 1.03 -2.22
C PHE A 78 -9.30 -0.42 -2.69
N ARG A 79 -8.19 -1.11 -3.00
CA ARG A 79 -8.23 -2.55 -3.29
C ARG A 79 -8.78 -3.36 -2.14
N ALA A 80 -8.26 -3.18 -0.93
CA ALA A 80 -8.74 -3.89 0.26
C ALA A 80 -10.24 -3.64 0.49
N TYR A 81 -10.71 -2.41 0.28
CA TYR A 81 -12.13 -2.07 0.33
C TYR A 81 -12.95 -2.78 -0.75
N MET A 82 -12.45 -2.84 -1.98
CA MET A 82 -13.13 -3.50 -3.09
C MET A 82 -13.25 -5.01 -2.85
N GLU A 83 -12.19 -5.65 -2.34
CA GLU A 83 -12.18 -7.06 -1.93
C GLU A 83 -13.17 -7.31 -0.79
N TYR A 84 -13.18 -6.45 0.24
CA TYR A 84 -14.15 -6.54 1.32
C TYR A 84 -15.59 -6.43 0.82
N LYS A 85 -15.86 -5.53 -0.13
CA LYS A 85 -17.21 -5.28 -0.65
C LYS A 85 -17.72 -6.39 -1.57
N HIS A 86 -16.87 -6.97 -2.42
CA HIS A 86 -17.30 -7.90 -3.48
C HIS A 86 -16.92 -9.36 -3.23
N GLN A 87 -15.92 -9.60 -2.37
CA GLN A 87 -15.26 -10.90 -2.18
C GLN A 87 -15.04 -11.19 -0.68
N ARG A 88 -15.98 -10.75 0.16
CA ARG A 88 -15.86 -10.81 1.62
C ARG A 88 -15.61 -12.22 2.16
N GLU A 89 -16.27 -13.22 1.57
CA GLU A 89 -16.18 -14.62 1.99
C GLU A 89 -14.76 -15.18 1.87
N GLU A 90 -14.00 -14.67 0.89
CA GLU A 90 -12.65 -15.06 0.58
C GLU A 90 -11.65 -14.57 1.64
N LYS A 91 -12.00 -13.53 2.41
CA LYS A 91 -11.22 -12.93 3.51
C LYS A 91 -9.82 -12.41 3.13
N GLU A 92 -9.42 -12.49 1.86
CA GLU A 92 -8.13 -11.99 1.38
C GLU A 92 -7.98 -10.48 1.63
N TYR A 93 -9.09 -9.73 1.69
CA TYR A 93 -9.10 -8.32 2.09
C TYR A 93 -8.39 -8.04 3.42
N ILE A 94 -8.38 -8.99 4.35
CA ILE A 94 -7.66 -8.87 5.63
C ILE A 94 -6.15 -8.86 5.37
N ILE A 95 -5.68 -9.71 4.47
CA ILE A 95 -4.27 -9.79 4.10
C ILE A 95 -3.86 -8.54 3.33
N THR A 96 -4.63 -8.15 2.32
CA THR A 96 -4.42 -6.93 1.55
C THR A 96 -4.39 -5.69 2.44
N PHE A 97 -5.23 -5.65 3.48
CA PHE A 97 -5.22 -4.56 4.46
C PHE A 97 -3.94 -4.55 5.31
N ILE A 98 -3.46 -5.70 5.78
CA ILE A 98 -2.18 -5.80 6.52
C ILE A 98 -1.01 -5.37 5.63
N GLU A 99 -0.98 -5.80 4.38
CA GLU A 99 0.02 -5.37 3.39
C GLU A 99 -0.05 -3.87 3.14
N THR A 100 -1.26 -3.32 3.00
CA THR A 100 -1.49 -1.88 2.84
C THR A 100 -0.89 -1.10 4.01
N LEU A 101 -1.15 -1.53 5.26
CA LEU A 101 -0.60 -0.87 6.45
C LEU A 101 0.92 -0.95 6.49
N GLY A 102 1.51 -2.14 6.28
CA GLY A 102 2.96 -2.32 6.29
C GLY A 102 3.66 -1.48 5.23
N ILE A 103 3.15 -1.48 4.00
CA ILE A 103 3.67 -0.67 2.90
C ILE A 103 3.50 0.82 3.18
N SER A 104 2.36 1.25 3.75
CA SER A 104 2.12 2.66 4.08
C SER A 104 3.10 3.17 5.13
N ILE A 105 3.41 2.36 6.15
CA ILE A 105 4.41 2.69 7.17
C ILE A 105 5.79 2.90 6.53
N ILE A 106 6.16 2.08 5.54
CA ILE A 106 7.43 2.22 4.83
C ILE A 106 7.43 3.46 3.92
N LEU A 107 6.42 3.61 3.07
CA LEU A 107 6.35 4.69 2.08
C LEU A 107 6.25 6.07 2.71
N VAL A 108 5.51 6.22 3.82
CA VAL A 108 5.37 7.49 4.54
C VAL A 108 6.50 7.67 5.55
N GLY A 109 6.89 6.60 6.24
CA GLY A 109 7.93 6.66 7.26
C GLY A 109 9.31 7.00 6.69
N LEU A 110 9.70 6.45 5.54
CA LEU A 110 11.03 6.72 4.96
C LEU A 110 11.27 8.21 4.64
N PRO A 111 10.37 8.93 3.94
CA PRO A 111 10.49 10.37 3.77
C PRO A 111 10.51 11.14 5.08
N ILE A 112 9.67 10.79 6.07
CA ILE A 112 9.67 11.45 7.39
C ILE A 112 11.03 11.28 8.07
N PHE A 113 11.59 10.06 8.09
CA PHE A 113 12.92 9.81 8.67
C PHE A 113 14.05 10.53 7.92
N TYR A 114 13.93 10.70 6.60
CA TYR A 114 14.93 11.39 5.79
C TYR A 114 14.89 12.91 5.99
N PHE A 115 13.71 13.51 5.86
CA PHE A 115 13.53 14.97 5.89
C PHE A 115 13.33 15.54 7.30
N GLY A 116 12.80 14.75 8.23
CA GLY A 116 12.60 15.16 9.63
C GLY A 116 13.91 15.27 10.41
N TRP A 117 15.02 14.75 9.89
CA TRP A 117 16.36 14.93 10.46
C TRP A 117 17.14 16.10 9.84
N SER A 118 16.61 16.69 8.76
CA SER A 118 17.25 17.79 8.00
C SER A 118 16.67 19.17 8.30
N LEU A 119 15.81 19.28 9.32
CA LEU A 119 15.22 20.51 9.88
C LEU A 119 15.73 20.68 11.31
#